data_AF-A0A8B7V8X3-F1
#
_entry.id   AF-A0A8B7V8X3-F1
#
_cell.length_a   1.000
_cell.length_b   1.000
_cell.length_c   1.000
_cell.angle_alpha   90.00
_cell.angle_beta   90.00
_cell.angle_gamma   90.00
#
_symmetry.space_group_name_H-M   'P 1'
#
loop_
_entity.id
_entity.type
_entity.pdbx_description
1 polymer ?
#
loop_
_entity_poly.entity_id
_entity_poly.type
_entity_poly.pdbx_seq_one_letter_code
_entity_poly.pdbx_strand_id
1 'polypeptide(L)'
;MMLIPTHHFRDIERKPEYLQPEKCVPPPYPGPAGTMWFIRDGCGIACAIVTWFLVLYAEFVVLFVMLIPSRDYVYSVINGTVFNLLAFLALASHCRAMLTDPGAVPKGNATKEFIESLQLKPGQVVYKCPKCCSIKPDRAHHCSVCKRCIRKMDHHCPWVNNCVGENNQKYFVLFTMYIALISLHALIMVGFHFLHCFEEDWTSEYMPWFFLPAPGWVCDPRR
;
A
#
# COMPACT_ATOMS: atom_id res chain seq x y z
N MET A 1 -59.26 -25.82 -4.86
CA MET A 1 -58.92 -24.60 -4.09
C MET A 1 -57.41 -24.63 -3.84
N MET A 2 -56.64 -23.94 -4.68
CA MET A 2 -55.19 -23.75 -4.49
C MET A 2 -54.98 -22.57 -3.54
N LEU A 3 -54.13 -22.72 -2.53
CA LEU A 3 -53.57 -21.60 -1.78
C LEU A 3 -52.07 -21.54 -2.06
N ILE A 4 -51.67 -20.41 -2.64
CA ILE A 4 -50.30 -19.96 -2.89
C ILE A 4 -49.81 -19.23 -1.62
N PRO A 5 -48.52 -19.32 -1.27
CA PRO A 5 -47.84 -18.17 -0.67
C PRO A 5 -46.78 -17.63 -1.64
N THR A 6 -46.99 -16.38 -2.07
CA THR A 6 -46.09 -15.60 -2.91
C THR A 6 -44.92 -15.10 -2.07
N HIS A 7 -43.71 -15.56 -2.37
CA HIS A 7 -42.50 -14.95 -1.84
C HIS A 7 -42.29 -13.61 -2.55
N HIS A 8 -42.47 -12.53 -1.79
CA HIS A 8 -42.44 -11.15 -2.28
C HIS A 8 -40.99 -10.74 -2.60
N PHE A 9 -40.49 -11.08 -3.79
CA PHE A 9 -39.23 -10.53 -4.32
C PHE A 9 -39.48 -9.08 -4.73
N ARG A 10 -39.26 -8.14 -3.80
CA ARG A 10 -39.14 -6.71 -4.12
C ARG A 10 -37.74 -6.48 -4.69
N ASP A 11 -37.52 -6.95 -5.91
CA ASP A 11 -36.50 -6.35 -6.76
C ASP A 11 -36.99 -4.96 -7.12
N ILE A 12 -36.50 -3.99 -6.37
CA ILE A 12 -36.52 -2.59 -6.77
C ILE A 12 -35.65 -2.55 -8.03
N GLU A 13 -36.31 -2.66 -9.18
CA GLU A 13 -35.80 -2.43 -10.51
C GLU A 13 -35.44 -0.93 -10.64
N ARG A 14 -34.44 -0.46 -9.88
CA ARG A 14 -33.65 0.71 -10.28
C ARG A 14 -32.83 0.25 -11.47
N LYS A 15 -33.44 0.23 -12.66
CA LYS A 15 -32.70 0.27 -13.92
C LYS A 15 -31.86 1.54 -13.87
N PRO A 16 -30.54 1.43 -13.68
CA PRO A 16 -29.72 2.60 -13.77
C PRO A 16 -29.64 2.95 -15.25
N GLU A 17 -30.06 4.15 -15.62
CA GLU A 17 -29.96 4.67 -17.00
C GLU A 17 -28.54 4.63 -17.59
N TYR A 18 -27.51 4.27 -16.79
CA TYR A 18 -26.14 4.00 -17.24
C TYR A 18 -25.94 2.63 -17.90
N LEU A 19 -26.91 1.72 -17.88
CA LEU A 19 -26.80 0.39 -18.51
C LEU A 19 -27.15 0.38 -20.00
N GLN A 20 -27.48 1.52 -20.61
CA GLN A 20 -27.70 1.59 -22.06
C GLN A 20 -26.37 1.79 -22.79
N PRO A 21 -25.85 0.78 -23.53
CA PRO A 21 -24.60 0.88 -24.28
C PRO A 21 -24.61 1.96 -25.37
N GLU A 22 -25.79 2.49 -25.73
CA GLU A 22 -26.01 3.52 -26.74
C GLU A 22 -25.66 4.94 -26.26
N LYS A 23 -25.60 5.18 -24.94
CA LYS A 23 -25.29 6.50 -24.35
C LYS A 23 -23.84 6.66 -23.92
N CYS A 24 -22.94 5.80 -24.40
CA CYS A 24 -21.54 5.86 -24.02
C CYS A 24 -20.83 7.01 -24.77
N VAL A 25 -21.05 8.24 -24.32
CA VAL A 25 -20.35 9.42 -24.84
C VAL A 25 -18.94 9.39 -24.25
N PRO A 26 -17.88 9.24 -25.07
CA PRO A 26 -16.52 9.37 -24.58
C PRO A 26 -16.33 10.76 -23.95
N PRO A 27 -15.54 10.89 -22.88
CA PRO A 27 -15.24 12.21 -22.34
C PRO A 27 -14.65 13.09 -23.46
N PRO A 28 -15.04 14.38 -23.54
CA PRO A 28 -14.77 15.24 -24.70
C PRO A 28 -13.28 15.48 -24.99
N TYR A 29 -12.39 15.07 -24.08
CA TYR A 29 -10.95 15.19 -24.26
C TYR A 29 -10.22 13.95 -23.73
N PRO A 30 -9.35 13.32 -24.54
CA PRO A 30 -8.26 12.50 -24.01
C PRO A 30 -7.44 13.43 -23.10
N GLY A 31 -7.31 13.08 -21.82
CA GLY A 31 -6.42 13.82 -20.92
C GLY A 31 -5.00 13.84 -21.52
N PRO A 32 -4.24 14.92 -21.34
CA PRO A 32 -2.94 15.09 -22.00
C PRO A 32 -2.01 13.91 -21.70
N ALA A 33 -1.52 13.30 -22.78
CA ALA A 33 -0.47 12.29 -22.72
C ALA A 33 0.78 12.94 -22.10
N GLY A 34 1.23 12.44 -20.95
CA GLY A 34 2.38 12.97 -20.21
C GLY A 34 2.08 13.53 -18.81
N THR A 35 0.83 13.48 -18.35
CA THR A 35 0.51 13.85 -16.95
C THR A 35 1.00 12.75 -16.00
N MET A 36 1.77 13.11 -14.97
CA MET A 36 2.15 12.21 -13.88
C MET A 36 0.89 11.57 -13.26
N TRP A 37 0.89 10.25 -13.09
CA TRP A 37 -0.24 9.54 -12.50
C TRP A 37 -0.30 9.82 -10.99
N PHE A 38 -1.28 10.63 -10.57
CA PHE A 38 -1.52 10.92 -9.16
C PHE A 38 -3.01 11.08 -8.89
N ILE A 39 -3.53 10.33 -7.92
CA ILE A 39 -4.94 10.37 -7.53
C ILE A 39 -5.13 11.44 -6.45
N ARG A 40 -6.05 12.38 -6.68
CA ARG A 40 -6.41 13.43 -5.71
C ARG A 40 -7.46 12.92 -4.72
N ASP A 41 -7.14 11.86 -3.98
CA ASP A 41 -7.95 11.36 -2.88
C ASP A 41 -7.38 11.87 -1.54
N GLY A 42 -8.16 12.68 -0.80
CA GLY A 42 -7.69 13.27 0.46
C GLY A 42 -7.38 12.22 1.53
N CYS A 43 -8.16 11.14 1.59
CA CYS A 43 -7.93 10.04 2.51
C CYS A 43 -6.60 9.33 2.17
N GLY A 44 -6.41 8.95 0.89
CA GLY A 44 -5.19 8.33 0.42
C GLY A 44 -3.94 9.20 0.63
N ILE A 45 -4.02 10.51 0.38
CA ILE A 45 -2.92 11.45 0.65
C ILE A 45 -2.54 11.44 2.13
N ALA A 46 -3.53 11.52 3.02
CA ALA A 46 -3.29 11.49 4.46
C ALA A 46 -2.63 10.16 4.89
N CYS A 47 -3.11 9.02 4.40
CA CYS A 47 -2.51 7.71 4.67
C CYS A 47 -1.06 7.61 4.16
N ALA A 48 -0.76 8.17 2.98
CA ALA A 48 0.60 8.20 2.43
C ALA A 48 1.54 9.06 3.29
N ILE A 49 1.08 10.24 3.75
CA ILE A 49 1.84 11.10 4.67
C ILE A 49 2.13 10.37 5.98
N VAL A 50 1.11 9.73 6.57
CA VAL A 50 1.27 8.94 7.80
C VAL A 50 2.29 7.82 7.61
N THR A 51 2.26 7.12 6.47
CA THR A 51 3.24 6.07 6.16
C THR A 51 4.68 6.61 6.19
N TRP A 52 4.93 7.75 5.53
CA TRP A 52 6.26 8.36 5.51
C TRP A 52 6.69 8.82 6.91
N PHE A 53 5.78 9.47 7.63
CA PHE A 53 6.03 9.90 9.00
C PHE A 53 6.42 8.73 9.91
N LEU A 54 5.69 7.60 9.84
CA LEU A 54 5.97 6.42 10.65
C LEU A 54 7.36 5.82 10.35
N VAL A 55 7.75 5.74 9.08
CA VAL A 55 9.08 5.21 8.70
C VAL A 55 10.20 6.14 9.16
N LEU A 56 10.06 7.46 8.98
CA LEU A 56 11.04 8.44 9.44
C LEU A 56 11.12 8.50 10.97
N TYR A 57 9.99 8.35 11.66
CA TYR A 57 9.96 8.25 13.11
C TYR A 57 10.66 6.99 13.61
N ALA A 58 10.44 5.84 12.97
CA ALA A 58 11.14 4.61 13.30
C ALA A 58 12.65 4.74 13.08
N GLU A 59 13.08 5.39 12.00
CA GLU A 59 14.49 5.72 11.74
C GLU A 59 15.06 6.61 12.85
N PHE A 60 14.35 7.66 13.25
CA PHE A 60 14.74 8.51 14.38
C PHE A 60 14.93 7.69 15.67
N VAL A 61 13.96 6.85 16.03
CA VAL A 61 14.05 6.03 17.25
C VAL A 61 15.23 5.07 17.20
N VAL A 62 15.39 4.33 16.09
CA VAL A 62 16.49 3.36 15.98
C VAL A 62 17.84 4.06 16.03
N LEU A 63 18.03 5.15 15.30
CA LEU A 63 19.31 5.85 15.29
C LEU A 63 19.60 6.53 16.64
N PHE A 64 18.70 7.38 17.13
CA PHE A 64 18.99 8.25 18.27
C PHE A 64 18.76 7.61 19.63
N VAL A 65 17.81 6.67 19.74
CA VAL A 65 17.45 6.04 21.02
C VAL A 65 18.17 4.72 21.21
N MET A 66 18.40 3.95 20.14
CA MET A 66 18.97 2.60 20.26
C MET A 66 20.45 2.53 19.87
N LEU A 67 20.84 3.07 18.71
CA LEU A 67 22.19 2.86 18.17
C LEU A 67 23.21 3.89 18.67
N ILE A 68 22.89 5.19 18.70
CA ILE A 68 23.84 6.21 19.21
C ILE A 68 24.24 5.96 20.68
N PRO A 69 23.33 5.58 21.59
CA PRO A 69 23.71 5.26 22.98
C PRO A 69 24.44 3.92 23.14
N SER A 70 24.46 3.07 22.11
CA SER A 70 25.13 1.77 22.18
C SER A 70 26.64 1.96 22.26
N ARG A 71 27.28 1.19 23.16
CA ARG A 71 28.73 1.19 23.35
C ARG A 71 29.47 0.52 22.19
N ASP A 72 28.82 -0.41 21.50
CA ASP A 72 29.42 -1.14 20.39
C ASP A 72 29.23 -0.36 19.08
N TYR A 73 30.32 0.29 18.64
CA TYR A 73 30.34 1.03 17.39
C TYR A 73 30.12 0.15 16.16
N VAL A 74 30.64 -1.07 16.16
CA VAL A 74 30.52 -1.99 15.01
C VAL A 74 29.06 -2.45 14.88
N TYR A 75 28.44 -2.83 16.00
CA TYR A 75 27.00 -3.13 16.06
C TYR A 75 26.18 -1.94 15.54
N SER A 76 26.49 -0.73 16.00
CA SER A 76 25.75 0.49 15.66
C SER A 76 25.86 0.82 14.17
N VAL A 77 27.05 0.73 13.59
CA VAL A 77 27.26 0.98 12.16
C VAL A 77 26.58 -0.07 11.29
N ILE A 78 26.69 -1.36 11.63
CA ILE A 78 26.08 -2.44 10.83
C ILE A 78 24.56 -2.33 10.85
N ASN A 79 23.95 -2.31 12.04
CA ASN A 79 22.48 -2.24 12.15
C ASN A 79 21.95 -0.91 11.60
N GLY A 80 22.64 0.19 11.85
CA GLY A 80 22.28 1.50 11.29
C GLY A 80 22.28 1.48 9.76
N THR A 81 23.32 0.94 9.15
CA THR A 81 23.42 0.83 7.68
C THR A 81 22.32 -0.05 7.11
N VAL A 82 22.07 -1.22 7.72
CA VAL A 82 21.01 -2.15 7.29
C VAL A 82 19.63 -1.49 7.40
N PHE A 83 19.32 -0.87 8.54
CA PHE A 83 18.03 -0.22 8.77
C PHE A 83 17.79 0.93 7.77
N ASN A 84 18.78 1.82 7.58
CA ASN A 84 18.68 2.94 6.65
C ASN A 84 18.53 2.48 5.20
N LEU A 85 19.28 1.44 4.78
CA LEU A 85 19.16 0.88 3.45
C LEU A 85 17.76 0.32 3.21
N LEU A 86 17.23 -0.46 4.16
CA LEU A 86 15.89 -1.01 4.06
C LEU A 86 14.82 0.09 4.07
N ALA A 87 14.95 1.11 4.92
CA ALA A 87 14.04 2.25 4.98
C ALA A 87 14.01 3.02 3.66
N PHE A 88 15.19 3.31 3.07
CA PHE A 88 15.30 3.91 1.76
C PHE A 88 14.61 3.06 0.67
N LEU A 89 14.86 1.75 0.64
CA LEU A 89 14.23 0.84 -0.32
C LEU A 89 12.70 0.77 -0.14
N ALA A 90 12.21 0.81 1.11
CA ALA A 90 10.79 0.84 1.42
C ALA A 90 10.14 2.13 0.90
N LEU A 91 10.70 3.31 1.22
CA LEU A 91 10.17 4.61 0.79
C LEU A 91 10.26 4.79 -0.73
N ALA A 92 11.35 4.34 -1.35
CA ALA A 92 11.49 4.36 -2.81
C ALA A 92 10.44 3.46 -3.48
N SER A 93 10.22 2.25 -2.96
CA SER A 93 9.20 1.33 -3.47
C SER A 93 7.79 1.87 -3.27
N HIS A 94 7.51 2.50 -2.13
CA HIS A 94 6.24 3.18 -1.83
C HIS A 94 5.97 4.32 -2.81
N CYS A 95 6.97 5.18 -3.03
CA CYS A 95 6.90 6.28 -3.99
C CYS A 95 6.60 5.77 -5.40
N ARG A 96 7.27 4.69 -5.83
CA ARG A 96 7.00 4.02 -7.12
C ARG A 96 5.59 3.43 -7.17
N ALA A 97 5.10 2.78 -6.12
CA ALA A 97 3.74 2.25 -6.07
C ALA A 97 2.68 3.37 -6.18
N MET A 98 2.94 4.51 -5.55
CA MET A 98 2.06 5.68 -5.55
C MET A 98 2.02 6.41 -6.90
N LEU A 99 3.17 6.66 -7.52
CA LEU A 99 3.28 7.55 -8.68
C LEU A 99 3.26 6.82 -10.04
N THR A 100 3.30 5.48 -10.04
CA THR A 100 3.22 4.69 -11.27
C THR A 100 1.76 4.48 -11.68
N ASP A 101 1.45 4.68 -12.97
CA ASP A 101 0.16 4.27 -13.55
C ASP A 101 -0.02 2.75 -13.33
N PRO A 102 -1.06 2.31 -12.58
CA PRO A 102 -1.24 0.91 -12.22
C PRO A 102 -1.66 0.01 -13.38
N GLY A 103 -1.83 0.57 -14.59
CA GLY A 103 -2.28 -0.13 -15.78
C GLY A 103 -3.66 0.34 -16.23
N ALA A 104 -3.91 1.64 -16.22
CA ALA A 104 -5.20 2.24 -16.52
C ALA A 104 -5.60 2.03 -18.01
N VAL A 105 -6.74 1.41 -18.22
CA VAL A 105 -7.32 1.18 -19.55
C VAL A 105 -7.80 2.52 -20.15
N PRO A 106 -7.45 2.83 -21.41
CA PRO A 106 -7.95 4.02 -22.11
C PRO A 106 -9.48 4.12 -22.08
N LYS A 107 -10.00 5.32 -21.81
CA LYS A 107 -11.45 5.60 -21.88
C LYS A 107 -11.88 5.71 -23.35
N GLY A 108 -13.14 5.43 -23.63
CA GLY A 108 -13.72 5.64 -24.96
C GLY A 108 -13.24 4.69 -26.05
N ASN A 109 -12.44 3.66 -25.72
CA ASN A 109 -11.96 2.70 -26.73
C ASN A 109 -13.02 1.66 -27.13
N ALA A 110 -14.24 1.71 -26.58
CA ALA A 110 -15.33 0.82 -26.97
C ALA A 110 -16.08 1.28 -28.23
N THR A 111 -15.36 1.70 -29.27
CA THR A 111 -15.98 2.05 -30.57
C THR A 111 -16.28 0.79 -31.37
N LYS A 112 -17.24 0.86 -32.32
CA LYS A 112 -17.60 -0.30 -33.16
C LYS A 112 -16.41 -0.73 -34.01
N GLU A 113 -15.69 0.24 -34.56
CA GLU A 113 -14.51 0.06 -35.40
C GLU A 113 -13.38 -0.64 -34.63
N PHE A 114 -13.16 -0.24 -33.38
CA PHE A 114 -12.14 -0.89 -32.54
C PHE A 114 -12.54 -2.32 -32.19
N ILE A 115 -13.81 -2.59 -31.91
CA ILE A 115 -14.30 -3.95 -31.65
C ILE A 115 -14.14 -4.85 -32.88
N GLU A 116 -14.48 -4.35 -34.07
CA GLU A 116 -14.32 -5.06 -35.35
C GLU A 116 -12.83 -5.33 -35.64
N SER A 117 -11.94 -4.40 -35.28
CA SER A 117 -10.50 -4.58 -35.45
C SER A 117 -9.87 -5.68 -34.58
N LEU A 118 -10.54 -6.11 -33.49
CA LEU A 118 -9.99 -7.10 -32.57
C LEU A 118 -9.97 -8.54 -33.13
N GLN A 119 -10.50 -8.78 -34.34
CA GLN A 119 -10.52 -10.09 -35.01
C GLN A 119 -10.99 -11.23 -34.08
N LEU A 120 -12.07 -10.97 -33.35
CA LEU A 120 -12.60 -11.86 -32.32
C LEU A 120 -13.08 -13.18 -32.95
N LYS A 121 -12.83 -14.30 -32.26
CA LYS A 121 -13.34 -15.60 -32.70
C LYS A 121 -14.87 -15.63 -32.57
N PRO A 122 -15.59 -16.36 -33.45
CA PRO A 122 -17.03 -16.54 -33.31
C PRO A 122 -17.40 -17.05 -31.89
N GLY A 123 -18.32 -16.36 -31.21
CA GLY A 123 -18.74 -16.67 -29.85
C GLY A 123 -17.90 -16.05 -28.72
N GLN A 124 -16.84 -15.28 -29.03
CA GLN A 124 -16.02 -14.61 -28.01
C GLN A 124 -16.77 -13.41 -27.40
N VAL A 125 -16.98 -13.44 -26.08
CA VAL A 125 -17.67 -12.39 -25.33
C VAL A 125 -16.71 -11.26 -24.98
N VAL A 126 -17.10 -10.01 -25.28
CA VAL A 126 -16.33 -8.80 -24.92
C VAL A 126 -17.03 -8.07 -23.79
N TYR A 127 -16.34 -7.91 -22.66
CA TYR A 127 -16.83 -7.11 -21.56
C TYR A 127 -16.56 -5.62 -21.79
N LYS A 128 -17.51 -4.77 -21.42
CA LYS A 128 -17.40 -3.32 -21.52
C LYS A 128 -17.65 -2.67 -20.16
N CYS A 129 -16.98 -1.55 -19.90
CA CYS A 129 -17.25 -0.73 -18.74
C CYS A 129 -18.18 0.43 -19.14
N PRO A 130 -19.41 0.52 -18.59
CA PRO A 130 -20.33 1.61 -18.93
C PRO A 130 -19.82 2.97 -18.43
N LYS A 131 -19.08 3.01 -17.31
CA LYS A 131 -18.55 4.26 -16.72
C LYS A 131 -17.34 4.83 -17.47
N CYS A 132 -16.55 3.96 -18.11
CA CYS A 132 -15.35 4.37 -18.86
C CYS A 132 -15.56 4.37 -20.37
N CYS A 133 -16.68 3.81 -20.84
CA CYS A 133 -16.93 3.54 -22.25
C CYS A 133 -15.76 2.83 -22.91
N SER A 134 -15.21 1.85 -22.20
CA SER A 134 -14.00 1.14 -22.58
C SER A 134 -14.23 -0.36 -22.63
N ILE A 135 -13.61 -1.03 -23.59
CA ILE A 135 -13.48 -2.48 -23.58
C ILE A 135 -12.67 -2.85 -22.35
N LYS A 136 -13.16 -3.81 -21.59
CA LYS A 136 -12.57 -4.29 -20.35
C LYS A 136 -11.69 -5.50 -20.70
N PRO A 137 -10.36 -5.37 -20.69
CA PRO A 137 -9.47 -6.53 -20.86
C PRO A 137 -9.72 -7.57 -19.77
N ASP A 138 -9.27 -8.79 -20.00
CA ASP A 138 -9.36 -9.85 -19.01
C ASP A 138 -8.73 -9.42 -17.69
N ARG A 139 -9.42 -9.75 -16.58
CA ARG A 139 -9.03 -9.40 -15.21
C ARG A 139 -8.91 -7.90 -14.92
N ALA A 140 -9.33 -7.00 -15.83
CA ALA A 140 -9.44 -5.60 -15.47
C ALA A 140 -10.61 -5.38 -14.52
N HIS A 141 -10.61 -4.34 -13.69
CA HIS A 141 -11.79 -3.94 -12.90
C HIS A 141 -11.91 -2.41 -12.85
N HIS A 142 -13.14 -1.89 -12.72
CA HIS A 142 -13.36 -0.45 -12.60
C HIS A 142 -13.21 -0.02 -11.14
N CYS A 143 -12.26 0.87 -10.86
CA CYS A 143 -12.13 1.50 -9.56
C CYS A 143 -12.96 2.79 -9.51
N SER A 144 -13.90 2.85 -8.56
CA SER A 144 -14.75 4.02 -8.32
C SER A 144 -13.98 5.22 -7.75
N VAL A 145 -12.84 5.01 -7.11
CA VAL A 145 -11.98 6.08 -6.59
C VAL A 145 -11.13 6.67 -7.71
N CYS A 146 -10.36 5.84 -8.42
CA CYS A 146 -9.52 6.29 -9.54
C CYS A 146 -10.31 6.68 -10.80
N LYS A 147 -11.61 6.37 -10.88
CA LYS A 147 -12.50 6.63 -12.04
C LYS A 147 -11.96 6.06 -13.36
N ARG A 148 -11.29 4.91 -13.27
CA ARG A 148 -10.61 4.21 -14.38
C ARG A 148 -10.77 2.70 -14.22
N CYS A 149 -10.83 2.00 -15.35
CA CYS A 149 -10.57 0.56 -15.37
C CYS A 149 -9.07 0.32 -15.26
N ILE A 150 -8.66 -0.58 -14.37
CA ILE A 150 -7.26 -0.93 -14.13
C ILE A 150 -7.05 -2.38 -14.57
N ARG A 151 -6.00 -2.66 -15.36
CA ARG A 151 -5.62 -4.01 -15.79
C ARG A 151 -5.08 -4.83 -14.63
N LYS A 152 -5.48 -6.11 -14.55
CA LYS A 152 -5.17 -7.03 -13.44
C LYS A 152 -5.32 -6.32 -12.09
N MET A 153 -6.43 -5.61 -11.90
CA MET A 153 -6.67 -4.86 -10.68
C MET A 153 -6.73 -5.82 -9.51
N ASP A 154 -5.91 -5.56 -8.50
CA ASP A 154 -5.97 -6.26 -7.23
C ASP A 154 -6.93 -5.50 -6.30
N HIS A 155 -6.53 -4.30 -5.87
CA HIS A 155 -7.37 -3.44 -5.03
C HIS A 155 -7.02 -1.95 -5.18
N HIS A 156 -7.82 -1.09 -4.56
CA HIS A 156 -7.46 0.30 -4.32
C HIS A 156 -6.92 0.42 -2.90
N CYS A 157 -5.71 0.95 -2.75
CA CYS A 157 -5.03 1.02 -1.47
C CYS A 157 -4.83 2.48 -1.06
N PRO A 158 -5.52 2.94 0.01
CA PRO A 158 -5.35 4.29 0.53
C PRO A 158 -3.90 4.57 0.96
N TRP A 159 -3.20 3.57 1.51
CA TRP A 159 -1.82 3.73 2.02
C TRP A 159 -0.78 4.07 0.96
N VAL A 160 -1.03 3.72 -0.31
CA VAL A 160 -0.19 4.15 -1.45
C VAL A 160 -0.90 5.17 -2.34
N ASN A 161 -2.05 5.69 -1.90
CA ASN A 161 -2.89 6.64 -2.65
C ASN A 161 -3.11 6.25 -4.14
N ASN A 162 -3.24 4.94 -4.41
CA ASN A 162 -3.29 4.43 -5.77
C ASN A 162 -3.98 3.07 -5.83
N CYS A 163 -4.43 2.68 -7.02
CA CYS A 163 -4.74 1.29 -7.30
C CYS A 163 -3.47 0.45 -7.37
N VAL A 164 -3.55 -0.80 -6.94
CA VAL A 164 -2.53 -1.82 -7.19
C VAL A 164 -3.03 -2.65 -8.37
N GLY A 165 -2.26 -2.64 -9.45
CA GLY A 165 -2.58 -3.33 -10.71
C GLY A 165 -1.32 -3.78 -11.43
N GLU A 166 -1.49 -4.22 -12.67
CA GLU A 166 -0.45 -4.86 -13.48
C GLU A 166 0.91 -4.15 -13.45
N ASN A 167 0.91 -2.83 -13.57
CA ASN A 167 2.14 -2.06 -13.79
C ASN A 167 2.87 -1.64 -12.49
N ASN A 168 2.19 -1.67 -11.33
CA ASN A 168 2.78 -1.23 -10.06
C ASN A 168 2.74 -2.28 -8.94
N GLN A 169 2.13 -3.45 -9.18
CA GLN A 169 2.04 -4.54 -8.20
C GLN A 169 3.41 -4.96 -7.66
N LYS A 170 4.45 -5.01 -8.50
CA LYS A 170 5.83 -5.32 -8.06
C LYS A 170 6.30 -4.35 -6.98
N TYR A 171 6.08 -3.05 -7.17
CA TYR A 171 6.52 -2.02 -6.21
C TYR A 171 5.75 -2.11 -4.90
N PHE A 172 4.45 -2.41 -4.97
CA PHE A 172 3.64 -2.65 -3.77
C PHE A 172 4.16 -3.85 -2.96
N VAL A 173 4.44 -4.98 -3.61
CA VAL A 173 4.99 -6.17 -2.93
C VAL A 173 6.37 -5.86 -2.32
N LEU A 174 7.26 -5.20 -3.06
CA LEU A 174 8.57 -4.78 -2.55
C LEU A 174 8.44 -3.86 -1.33
N PHE A 175 7.56 -2.85 -1.40
CA PHE A 175 7.27 -1.98 -0.26
C PHE A 175 6.85 -2.79 0.98
N THR A 176 5.85 -3.68 0.85
CA THR A 176 5.39 -4.49 1.98
C THR A 176 6.47 -5.43 2.53
N MET A 177 7.29 -6.01 1.65
CA MET A 177 8.42 -6.85 2.06
C MET A 177 9.45 -6.05 2.85
N TYR A 178 9.86 -4.87 2.36
CA TYR A 178 10.85 -4.05 3.06
C TYR A 178 10.32 -3.56 4.41
N ILE A 179 9.05 -3.16 4.51
CA ILE A 179 8.43 -2.83 5.80
C ILE A 179 8.44 -4.02 6.77
N ALA A 180 8.13 -5.23 6.28
CA ALA A 180 8.20 -6.45 7.11
C ALA A 180 9.63 -6.74 7.60
N LEU A 181 10.63 -6.61 6.72
CA LEU A 181 12.04 -6.79 7.07
C LEU A 181 12.53 -5.75 8.08
N ILE A 182 12.19 -4.47 7.90
CA ILE A 182 12.48 -3.40 8.85
C ILE A 182 11.85 -3.71 10.21
N SER A 183 10.58 -4.11 10.22
CA SER A 183 9.85 -4.41 11.46
C SER A 183 10.47 -5.59 12.20
N LEU A 184 10.81 -6.67 11.48
CA LEU A 184 11.50 -7.82 12.05
C LEU A 184 12.87 -7.45 12.60
N HIS A 185 13.65 -6.67 11.85
CA HIS A 185 14.97 -6.21 12.27
C HIS A 185 14.89 -5.34 13.54
N ALA A 186 13.96 -4.39 13.58
CA ALA A 186 13.70 -3.57 14.76
C ALA A 186 13.27 -4.41 15.97
N LEU A 187 12.37 -5.38 15.78
CA LEU A 187 11.93 -6.28 16.84
C LEU A 187 13.10 -7.08 17.43
N ILE A 188 13.99 -7.60 16.57
CA ILE A 188 15.19 -8.32 17.01
C ILE A 188 16.11 -7.39 17.82
N MET A 189 16.38 -6.17 17.35
CA MET A 189 17.20 -5.20 18.08
C MET A 189 16.59 -4.84 19.44
N VAL A 190 15.28 -4.57 19.50
CA VAL A 190 14.57 -4.27 20.75
C VAL A 190 14.62 -5.47 21.70
N GLY A 191 14.46 -6.69 21.18
CA GLY A 191 14.58 -7.92 21.96
C GLY A 191 15.97 -8.08 22.58
N PHE A 192 17.04 -7.87 21.80
CA PHE A 192 18.41 -7.91 22.34
C PHE A 192 18.67 -6.82 23.37
N HIS A 193 18.21 -5.60 23.12
CA HIS A 193 18.32 -4.50 24.07
C HIS A 193 17.59 -4.81 25.39
N PHE A 194 16.39 -5.38 25.30
CA PHE A 194 15.62 -5.80 26.47
C PHE A 194 16.33 -6.90 27.27
N LEU A 195 16.87 -7.93 26.59
CA LEU A 195 17.60 -9.01 27.26
C LEU A 195 18.87 -8.52 27.96
N HIS A 196 19.64 -7.64 27.31
CA HIS A 196 20.86 -7.07 27.90
C HIS A 196 20.55 -6.24 29.14
N CYS A 197 19.54 -5.36 29.06
CA CYS A 197 19.12 -4.55 30.21
C CYS A 197 18.60 -5.41 31.36
N PHE A 198 17.84 -6.45 31.05
CA PHE A 198 17.32 -7.36 32.07
C PHE A 198 18.43 -8.14 32.79
N GLU A 199 19.46 -8.61 32.07
CA GLU A 199 20.61 -9.28 32.69
C GLU A 199 21.44 -8.33 33.57
N GLU A 200 21.65 -7.09 33.15
CA GLU A 200 22.35 -6.06 33.96
C GLU A 200 21.58 -5.73 35.25
N ASP A 201 20.26 -5.56 35.17
CA ASP A 201 19.41 -5.29 36.35
C ASP A 201 19.44 -6.47 37.33
N TRP A 202 19.28 -7.71 36.84
CA TRP A 202 19.34 -8.91 37.68
C TRP A 202 20.69 -9.09 38.36
N THR A 203 21.79 -8.91 37.63
CA THR A 203 23.13 -9.06 38.21
C THR A 203 23.46 -7.95 39.22
N SER A 204 22.91 -6.74 39.03
CA SER A 204 23.04 -5.62 39.98
C SER A 204 22.31 -5.88 41.30
N GLU A 205 21.13 -6.51 41.26
CA GLU A 205 20.30 -6.76 42.45
C GLU A 205 20.91 -7.80 43.42
N TYR A 206 21.79 -8.69 42.95
CA TYR A 206 22.52 -9.66 43.79
C TYR A 206 23.91 -9.18 44.26
N MET A 207 24.33 -7.96 43.92
CA MET A 207 25.59 -7.39 44.40
C MET A 207 25.36 -6.69 45.76
N PRO A 208 26.15 -6.96 46.82
CA PRO A 208 25.90 -6.43 48.15
C PRO A 208 25.84 -4.89 48.15
N TRP A 209 24.75 -4.35 48.71
CA TRP A 209 24.32 -2.94 48.83
C TRP A 209 25.35 -1.89 49.33
N PHE A 210 26.61 -2.26 49.54
CA PHE A 210 27.64 -1.37 50.11
C PHE A 210 28.35 -0.47 49.09
N PHE A 211 28.08 -0.57 47.78
CA PHE A 211 28.87 0.15 46.76
C PHE A 211 28.13 0.97 45.68
N LEU A 212 26.79 1.14 45.65
CA LEU A 212 26.14 1.94 44.58
C LEU A 212 24.99 2.86 45.06
N PRO A 213 24.85 4.08 44.47
CA PRO A 213 23.76 5.01 44.78
C PRO A 213 22.54 4.80 43.86
N ALA A 214 21.38 4.58 44.51
CA ALA A 214 19.97 4.81 44.14
C ALA A 214 19.42 4.42 42.73
N PRO A 215 18.14 3.97 42.64
CA PRO A 215 17.59 3.33 41.46
C PRO A 215 17.22 4.34 40.37
N GLY A 216 17.94 4.29 39.25
CA GLY A 216 17.49 4.86 37.99
C GLY A 216 16.89 3.76 37.12
N TRP A 217 15.57 3.73 36.97
CA TRP A 217 14.82 2.78 36.12
C TRP A 217 15.02 3.00 34.60
N VAL A 218 16.15 3.59 34.22
CA VAL A 218 16.57 3.76 32.84
C VAL A 218 17.91 3.07 32.77
N CYS A 219 17.94 1.95 32.05
CA CYS A 219 19.16 1.29 31.59
C CYS A 219 20.08 2.38 31.05
N ASP A 220 21.05 2.84 31.85
CA ASP A 220 21.96 3.92 31.48
C ASP A 220 23.22 3.28 30.92
N PRO A 221 23.38 3.19 29.59
CA PRO A 221 24.61 2.69 28.99
C PRO A 221 25.82 3.62 29.27
N ARG A 222 25.71 4.64 30.13
CA ARG A 222 26.80 5.52 30.57
C ARG A 222 27.31 5.28 31.99
N ARG A 223 26.81 4.27 32.73
CA ARG A 223 27.43 3.84 34.01
C ARG A 223 28.28 2.59 33.88
#